data_AF-A0A7C3G2V8-F1
#
_entry.id   AF-A0A7C3G2V8-F1
#
_cell.length_a   1.000
_cell.length_b   1.000
_cell.length_c   1.000
_cell.angle_alpha   90.00
_cell.angle_beta   90.00
_cell.angle_gamma   90.00
#
_symmetry.space_group_name_H-M   'P 1'
#
loop_
_entity.id
_entity.type
_entity.pdbx_description
1 polymer ?
#
loop_
_entity_poly.entity_id
_entity_poly.type
_entity_poly.pdbx_seq_one_letter_code
_entity_poly.pdbx_strand_id
1 'polypeptide(L)'
;FYELRERLGDILYNKVGIVRREHELQAALEFVQECQQNLPKMGAKDMSLRYNTNLTEFLEFRNVLDVSESVILGALARKESVGAHFMAEE
;
A
#
# COMPACT_ATOMS: atom_id res chain seq x y z
N PHE A 1 10.68 -1.99 -8.45
CA PHE A 1 9.34 -1.76 -7.88
C PHE A 1 8.57 -3.07 -7.64
N TYR A 2 8.76 -4.14 -8.44
CA TYR A 2 8.07 -5.42 -8.20
C TYR A 2 8.24 -5.99 -6.78
N GLU A 3 9.46 -6.05 -6.26
CA GLU A 3 9.71 -6.50 -4.87
C GLU A 3 8.96 -5.65 -3.83
N LEU A 4 8.86 -4.33 -4.06
CA LEU A 4 8.09 -3.44 -3.20
C LEU A 4 6.58 -3.62 -3.38
N ARG A 5 6.11 -3.92 -4.60
CA ARG A 5 4.70 -4.25 -4.88
C ARG A 5 4.30 -5.52 -4.14
N GLU A 6 5.13 -6.56 -4.16
CA GLU A 6 4.91 -7.80 -3.42
C GLU A 6 4.90 -7.55 -1.91
N ARG A 7 5.92 -6.87 -1.40
CA ARG A 7 6.00 -6.51 0.02
C ARG A 7 4.83 -5.65 0.50
N LEU A 8 4.36 -4.72 -0.32
CA LEU A 8 3.16 -3.93 -0.04
C LEU A 8 1.93 -4.84 0.07
N GLY A 9 1.77 -5.78 -0.86
CA GLY A 9 0.71 -6.79 -0.82
C GLY A 9 0.71 -7.58 0.49
N ASP A 10 1.88 -8.06 0.92
CA ASP A 10 2.04 -8.78 2.18
C ASP A 10 1.68 -7.90 3.38
N ILE A 11 2.11 -6.64 3.39
CA ILE A 11 1.79 -5.70 4.47
C ILE A 11 0.29 -5.44 4.54
N LEU A 12 -0.36 -5.15 3.40
CA LEU A 12 -1.80 -4.92 3.36
C LEU A 12 -2.59 -6.14 3.83
N TYR A 13 -2.19 -7.34 3.39
CA TYR A 13 -2.83 -8.58 3.77
C TYR A 13 -2.72 -8.85 5.28
N ASN A 14 -1.51 -8.74 5.83
CA ASN A 14 -1.23 -9.12 7.21
C ASN A 14 -1.65 -8.04 8.23
N LYS A 15 -1.55 -6.75 7.88
CA LYS A 15 -1.71 -5.63 8.83
C LYS A 15 -2.97 -4.78 8.61
N VAL A 16 -3.53 -4.79 7.39
CA VAL A 16 -4.67 -3.94 6.99
C VAL A 16 -5.88 -4.80 6.57
N GLY A 17 -5.80 -6.11 6.81
CA GLY A 17 -6.83 -7.09 6.48
C GLY A 17 -8.07 -7.00 7.38
N ILE A 18 -8.55 -8.16 7.84
CA ILE A 18 -9.76 -8.29 8.65
C ILE A 18 -9.54 -7.72 10.05
N VAL A 19 -8.50 -8.21 10.74
CA VAL A 19 -8.12 -7.75 12.07
C VAL A 19 -7.12 -6.62 11.93
N ARG A 20 -7.39 -5.50 12.60
CA ARG A 20 -6.56 -4.30 12.53
C ARG A 20 -6.18 -3.86 13.93
N ARG A 21 -4.91 -3.49 14.10
CA ARG A 21 -4.39 -2.87 15.31
C ARG A 21 -3.76 -1.54 14.95
N GLU A 22 -3.87 -0.57 15.84
CA GLU A 22 -3.38 0.78 15.59
C GLU A 22 -1.89 0.82 15.25
N HIS A 23 -1.05 0.10 15.99
CA HIS A 23 0.39 0.03 15.73
C HIS A 23 0.71 -0.67 14.39
N GLU A 24 -0.07 -1.68 13.98
CA GLU A 24 0.12 -2.38 12.71
C GLU A 24 -0.26 -1.49 11.52
N LEU A 25 -1.37 -0.75 11.66
CA LEU A 25 -1.82 0.24 10.66
C LEU A 25 -0.82 1.39 10.53
N GLN A 26 -0.28 1.90 11.64
CA GLN A 26 0.72 2.96 11.64
C GLN A 26 2.01 2.50 10.94
N ALA A 27 2.49 1.29 11.24
CA ALA A 27 3.64 0.71 10.56
C ALA A 27 3.39 0.47 9.06
N ALA A 28 2.16 0.12 8.67
CA ALA A 28 1.80 0.01 7.25
C ALA A 28 1.79 1.38 6.55
N LEU A 29 1.28 2.42 7.21
CA LEU A 29 1.27 3.79 6.69
C LEU A 29 2.70 4.30 6.44
N GLU A 30 3.59 4.12 7.42
CA GLU A 30 5.00 4.52 7.31
C GLU A 30 5.68 3.87 6.09
N PHE A 31 5.44 2.57 5.88
CA PHE A 31 5.98 1.86 4.72
C PHE A 31 5.45 2.41 3.38
N VAL A 32 4.15 2.72 3.30
CA VAL A 32 3.54 3.30 2.10
C VAL A 32 4.14 4.69 1.81
N GLN A 33 4.29 5.52 2.83
CA GLN A 33 4.86 6.86 2.69
C GLN A 33 6.34 6.82 2.29
N GLU A 34 7.12 5.89 2.85
CA GLU A 34 8.51 5.64 2.42
C GLU A 34 8.56 5.24 0.93
N CYS A 35 7.64 4.38 0.49
CA CYS A 35 7.54 3.98 -0.91
C CYS A 35 7.20 5.17 -1.82
N GLN A 36 6.23 6.00 -1.44
CA GLN A 36 5.85 7.22 -2.19
C GLN A 36 7.02 8.21 -2.27
N GLN A 37 7.75 8.44 -1.16
CA GLN A 37 8.93 9.31 -1.14
C GLN A 37 10.05 8.81 -2.06
N ASN A 38 10.22 7.50 -2.16
CA ASN A 38 11.24 6.90 -3.02
C ASN A 38 10.76 6.66 -4.45
N LEU A 39 9.48 6.84 -4.76
CA LEU A 39 8.90 6.61 -6.08
C LEU A 39 9.63 7.36 -7.21
N PRO A 40 10.07 8.63 -7.06
CA PRO A 40 10.82 9.34 -8.11
C PRO A 40 12.18 8.70 -8.44
N LYS A 41 12.70 7.84 -7.57
CA LYS A 41 13.96 7.09 -7.77
C LYS A 41 13.72 5.72 -8.42
N MET A 42 12.45 5.38 -8.71
CA MET A 42 12.04 4.13 -9.33
C MET A 42 11.54 4.41 -10.75
N GLY A 43 11.47 3.35 -11.56
CA GLY A 43 10.92 3.45 -12.90
C GLY A 43 10.82 2.10 -13.60
N ALA A 44 10.22 2.14 -14.78
CA ALA A 44 10.26 1.04 -15.73
C ALA A 44 11.70 0.85 -16.24
N LYS A 45 12.12 -0.41 -16.37
CA LYS A 45 13.38 -0.82 -16.99
C LYS A 45 13.26 -0.96 -18.51
N ASP A 46 12.08 -1.34 -19.00
CA ASP A 46 11.82 -1.44 -20.44
C ASP A 46 11.65 -0.03 -21.04
N MET A 47 12.43 0.26 -22.08
CA MET A 47 12.45 1.53 -22.80
C MET A 47 11.59 1.50 -24.08
N SER A 48 10.95 0.37 -24.38
CA SER A 48 10.08 0.21 -25.54
C SER A 48 8.87 1.15 -25.43
N LEU A 49 8.48 1.78 -26.54
CA LEU A 49 7.30 2.66 -26.55
C LEU A 49 5.99 1.92 -26.87
N ARG A 50 6.08 0.71 -27.43
CA ARG A 50 4.94 -0.10 -27.84
C ARG A 50 4.83 -1.30 -26.92
N TYR A 51 3.63 -1.58 -26.43
CA TYR A 51 3.33 -2.74 -25.58
C TYR A 51 4.20 -2.84 -24.31
N ASN A 52 4.58 -1.69 -23.73
CA ASN A 52 5.42 -1.64 -22.54
C ASN A 52 4.61 -1.95 -21.28
N THR A 53 4.45 -3.24 -20.99
CA THR A 53 3.76 -3.72 -19.78
C THR A 53 4.47 -3.25 -18.52
N ASN A 54 5.79 -3.15 -18.54
CA ASN A 54 6.57 -2.73 -17.37
C ASN A 54 6.27 -1.28 -16.96
N LEU A 55 6.04 -0.39 -17.92
CA LEU A 55 5.56 0.98 -17.67
C LEU A 55 4.14 0.98 -17.11
N THR A 56 3.23 0.21 -17.71
CA THR A 56 1.84 0.09 -17.22
C THR A 56 1.82 -0.37 -15.76
N GLU A 57 2.55 -1.45 -15.43
CA GLU A 57 2.61 -1.98 -14.08
C GLU A 57 3.27 -1.02 -13.08
N PHE A 58 4.22 -0.19 -13.52
CA PHE A 58 4.80 0.85 -12.67
C PHE A 58 3.79 1.96 -12.34
N LEU A 59 2.98 2.37 -13.33
CA LEU A 59 1.91 3.34 -13.12
C LEU A 59 0.80 2.78 -12.22
N GLU A 60 0.45 1.51 -12.38
CA GLU A 60 -0.47 0.80 -11.48
C GLU A 60 0.08 0.74 -10.06
N PHE A 61 1.37 0.41 -9.89
CA PHE A 61 2.01 0.41 -8.58
C PHE A 61 1.93 1.77 -7.89
N ARG A 62 2.16 2.88 -8.61
CA ARG A 62 1.94 4.23 -8.07
C ARG A 62 0.51 4.41 -7.57
N ASN A 63 -0.48 4.07 -8.38
CA ASN A 63 -1.89 4.24 -8.01
C ASN A 63 -2.26 3.38 -6.79
N VAL A 64 -1.69 2.17 -6.69
CA VAL A 64 -1.91 1.28 -5.53
C VAL A 64 -1.37 1.92 -4.25
N LEU A 65 -0.25 2.64 -4.27
CA LEU A 65 0.26 3.35 -3.10
C LEU A 65 -0.74 4.39 -2.58
N ASP A 66 -1.30 5.21 -3.48
CA ASP A 66 -2.26 6.27 -3.11
C ASP A 66 -3.56 5.69 -2.52
N VAL A 67 -4.07 4.61 -3.12
CA VAL A 67 -5.25 3.89 -2.60
C VAL A 67 -4.94 3.23 -1.26
N SER A 68 -3.76 2.64 -1.11
CA SER A 68 -3.33 1.99 0.14
C SER A 68 -3.26 2.98 1.28
N GLU A 69 -2.65 4.15 1.06
CA GLU A 69 -2.59 5.22 2.06
C GLU A 69 -3.99 5.66 2.48
N SER A 70 -4.89 5.87 1.52
CA SER A 70 -6.28 6.27 1.79
C SER A 70 -7.03 5.25 2.64
N VAL A 71 -6.86 3.95 2.35
CA VAL A 71 -7.48 2.86 3.12
C VAL A 71 -6.93 2.83 4.54
N ILE A 72 -5.62 2.97 4.71
CA ILE A 72 -4.95 2.90 6.02
C ILE A 72 -5.34 4.11 6.88
N LEU A 73 -5.32 5.32 6.32
CA LEU A 73 -5.75 6.54 7.01
C LEU A 73 -7.21 6.45 7.44
N GLY A 74 -8.10 5.95 6.57
CA GLY A 74 -9.49 5.71 6.90
C GLY A 74 -9.66 4.69 8.03
N ALA A 75 -8.84 3.64 8.05
CA ALA A 75 -8.84 2.65 9.12
C ALA A 75 -8.33 3.23 10.45
N LEU A 76 -7.26 4.05 10.43
CA LEU A 76 -6.71 4.69 11.62
C LEU A 76 -7.67 5.70 12.25
N ALA A 77 -8.39 6.47 11.43
CA ALA A 77 -9.34 7.47 11.88
C ALA A 77 -10.60 6.84 12.52
N ARG A 78 -10.96 5.61 12.14
CA ARG A 78 -12.14 4.91 12.62
C ARG A 78 -11.79 4.02 13.82
N LYS A 79 -12.02 4.51 15.03
CA LYS A 79 -11.73 3.79 16.29
C LYS A 79 -12.87 2.87 16.77
N GLU A 80 -13.73 2.42 15.86
CA GLU A 80 -14.90 1.58 16.16
C GLU A 80 -14.94 0.36 15.25
N SER A 81 -15.47 -0.77 15.73
CA SER A 81 -15.57 -2.01 14.95
C SER A 81 -16.97 -2.17 14.36
N VAL A 82 -17.09 -2.10 13.03
CA VAL A 82 -18.37 -2.22 12.30
C VAL A 82 -18.18 -2.98 10.98
N GLY A 83 -18.96 -4.04 10.80
CA GLY A 83 -18.95 -4.84 9.57
C GLY A 83 -17.59 -5.51 9.34
N ALA A 84 -17.05 -5.35 8.13
CA ALA A 84 -15.73 -5.91 7.76
C ALA A 84 -14.54 -5.14 8.38
N HIS A 85 -14.79 -4.00 9.03
CA HIS A 85 -13.76 -3.23 9.71
C HIS A 85 -13.75 -3.61 11.19
N PHE A 86 -12.75 -4.39 11.61
CA PHE A 86 -12.58 -4.81 12.99
C PHE A 86 -11.27 -4.28 13.58
N MET A 87 -11.40 -3.33 14.50
CA MET A 87 -10.31 -2.82 15.34
C MET A 87 -10.20 -3.69 16.58
N ALA A 88 -9.08 -4.42 16.71
CA ALA A 88 -8.78 -5.20 17.89
C ALA A 88 -8.20 -4.29 18.99
N GLU A 89 -8.63 -4.53 20.22
CA GLU A 89 -8.00 -3.99 21.42
C GLU A 89 -6.65 -4.71 21.64
N GLU A 90 -5.68 -4.00 22.21
CA GLU A 90 -4.35 -4.56 22.54
C GLU A 90 -4.41 -5.60 23.68
#